data_AF-A0A0L0EZF6-F1
#
_entry.id   AF-A0A0L0EZF6-F1
#
_cell.length_a   1.000
_cell.length_b   1.000
_cell.length_c   1.000
_cell.angle_alpha   90.00
_cell.angle_beta   90.00
_cell.angle_gamma   90.00
#
_symmetry.space_group_name_H-M   'P 1'
#
loop_
_entity.id
_entity.type
_entity.pdbx_description
1 polymer ?
#
loop_
_entity_poly.entity_id
_entity_poly.type
_entity_poly.pdbx_seq_one_letter_code
_entity_poly.pdbx_strand_id
1 'polypeptide(L)' 'MGTETVNSHFHNNSARSGGAVVTHNGWSLVEGCNFTNNRATHYDGGAMELQQDGILIRSSHFQGNYAN' A
#
# COMPACT_ATOMS: atom_id res chain seq x y z
N MET A 1 -6.49 -7.79 -15.18
CA MET A 1 -5.18 -7.10 -15.30
C MET A 1 -4.63 -6.96 -13.89
N GLY A 2 -3.35 -7.23 -13.65
CA GLY A 2 -2.73 -7.08 -12.33
C GLY A 2 -2.09 -5.70 -12.14
N THR A 3 -1.66 -5.40 -10.92
CA THR A 3 -0.96 -4.16 -10.57
C THR A 3 0.44 -4.48 -10.05
N GLU A 4 1.45 -3.79 -10.59
CA GLU A 4 2.83 -3.86 -10.11
C GLU A 4 3.22 -2.51 -9.51
N THR A 5 3.75 -2.53 -8.30
CA THR A 5 4.35 -1.37 -7.63
C THR A 5 5.77 -1.76 -7.22
N VAL A 6 6.76 -1.24 -7.94
CA VAL A 6 8.14 -1.71 -7.82
C VAL A 6 9.08 -0.52 -7.58
N ASN A 7 10.06 -0.68 -6.67
CA ASN A 7 11.12 0.30 -6.37
C ASN A 7 10.61 1.73 -6.15
N SER A 8 9.48 1.86 -5.46
CA SER A 8 8.77 3.12 -5.26
C SER A 8 8.78 3.58 -3.80
N HIS A 9 8.81 4.89 -3.58
CA HIS A 9 8.82 5.49 -2.25
C HIS A 9 7.55 6.30 -2.02
N PHE A 10 6.79 5.93 -0.99
CA PHE A 10 5.56 6.60 -0.57
C PHE A 10 5.75 7.15 0.83
N HIS A 11 5.83 8.48 0.96
CA HIS A 11 6.06 9.15 2.23
C HIS A 11 4.96 10.18 2.55
N ASN A 12 4.47 10.19 3.79
CA ASN A 12 3.50 11.19 4.29
C ASN A 12 2.24 11.33 3.40
N ASN A 13 1.79 10.27 2.72
CA ASN A 13 0.55 10.32 1.97
C ASN A 13 -0.66 10.15 2.91
N SER A 14 -1.79 10.73 2.53
CA SER A 14 -3.04 10.60 3.27
C SER A 14 -4.18 10.34 2.31
N ALA A 15 -4.90 9.25 2.52
CA ALA A 15 -6.04 8.86 1.70
C ALA A 15 -7.22 8.39 2.57
N ARG A 16 -8.38 8.18 1.95
CA ARG A 16 -9.56 7.67 2.67
C ARG A 16 -9.33 6.23 3.16
N SER A 17 -8.71 5.43 2.32
CA SER A 17 -8.24 4.07 2.57
C SER A 17 -6.87 3.88 1.93
N GLY A 18 -6.08 2.92 2.39
CA GLY A 18 -4.81 2.58 1.75
C GLY A 18 -3.89 3.79 1.63
N GLY A 19 -3.43 4.35 2.76
CA GLY A 19 -2.91 5.72 2.90
C GLY A 19 -1.94 6.24 1.82
N ALA A 20 -1.33 5.37 1.02
CA ALA A 20 -0.65 5.67 -0.24
C ALA A 20 -1.18 4.88 -1.44
N VAL A 21 -1.45 3.58 -1.31
CA VAL A 21 -1.83 2.69 -2.43
C VAL A 21 -3.12 1.95 -2.13
N VAL A 22 -4.02 1.93 -3.12
CA VAL A 22 -5.20 1.06 -3.11
C VAL A 22 -5.23 0.28 -4.41
N THR A 23 -5.38 -1.04 -4.32
CA THR A 23 -5.57 -1.89 -5.49
C THR A 23 -6.88 -2.67 -5.40
N HIS A 24 -7.64 -2.64 -6.49
CA HIS A 24 -8.91 -3.35 -6.62
C HIS A 24 -8.86 -4.33 -7.79
N ASN A 25 -9.14 -5.60 -7.50
CA ASN A 25 -9.17 -6.71 -8.46
C ASN A 25 -7.80 -7.09 -9.07
N GLY A 26 -7.68 -8.35 -9.50
CA GLY A 26 -6.46 -8.88 -10.13
C GLY A 26 -5.42 -9.37 -9.12
N TRP A 27 -4.18 -9.58 -9.56
CA TRP A 27 -3.05 -9.88 -8.68
C TRP A 27 -2.21 -8.62 -8.45
N SER A 28 -1.52 -8.54 -7.31
CA SER A 28 -0.66 -7.42 -6.95
C SER A 28 0.75 -7.88 -6.60
N LEU A 29 1.74 -7.22 -7.22
CA LEU A 29 3.14 -7.31 -6.84
C LEU A 29 3.60 -6.00 -6.22
N VAL A 30 4.12 -6.06 -4.99
CA VAL A 30 4.79 -4.93 -4.34
C VAL A 30 6.23 -5.35 -4.01
N GLU A 31 7.20 -4.75 -4.69
CA GLU A 31 8.59 -5.16 -4.59
C GLU A 31 9.54 -3.97 -4.45
N GLY A 32 10.45 -4.02 -3.46
CA GLY A 32 11.46 -2.97 -3.33
C GLY A 32 10.92 -1.61 -2.89
N CYS A 33 9.69 -1.57 -2.35
CA CYS A 33 9.02 -0.31 -2.02
C CYS A 33 9.27 0.12 -0.59
N ASN A 34 9.18 1.43 -0.33
CA ASN A 34 9.23 1.99 1.01
C ASN A 34 7.99 2.83 1.29
N PHE A 35 7.22 2.47 2.31
CA PHE A 35 6.04 3.18 2.76
C PHE A 35 6.31 3.75 4.15
N THR A 36 6.44 5.07 4.25
CA THR A 36 6.71 5.76 5.52
C THR A 36 5.65 6.80 5.85
N ASN A 37 5.15 6.76 7.10
CA ASN A 37 4.24 7.78 7.64
C ASN A 37 2.99 8.06 6.80
N ASN A 38 2.49 7.05 6.08
CA ASN A 38 1.24 7.19 5.31
C ASN A 38 0.03 6.96 6.23
N ARG A 39 -1.10 7.58 5.88
CA ARG A 39 -2.31 7.57 6.72
C ARG A 39 -3.57 7.24 5.94
N ALA A 40 -4.29 6.21 6.39
CA ALA A 40 -5.70 6.03 6.03
C ALA A 40 -6.57 6.78 7.04
N THR A 41 -7.52 7.58 6.54
CA THR A 41 -8.29 8.53 7.37
C THR A 41 -9.64 8.03 7.82
N HIS A 42 -10.23 7.08 7.10
CA HIS A 42 -11.59 6.59 7.36
C HIS A 42 -11.73 5.06 7.34
N TYR A 43 -10.82 4.36 6.65
CA TYR A 43 -10.83 2.91 6.53
C TYR A 43 -9.43 2.33 6.80
N ASP A 44 -9.26 1.06 6.45
CA ASP A 44 -8.07 0.27 6.72
C ASP A 44 -6.88 0.60 5.80
N GLY A 45 -5.78 -0.10 6.06
CA GLY A 45 -4.60 -0.03 5.21
C GLY A 45 -3.82 1.27 5.40
N GLY A 46 -3.22 1.47 6.58
CA GLY A 46 -2.53 2.72 6.90
C GLY A 46 -1.52 3.17 5.85
N ALA A 47 -0.82 2.23 5.22
CA ALA A 47 0.00 2.47 4.03
C ALA A 47 -0.72 2.10 2.73
N MET A 48 -1.38 0.95 2.74
CA MET A 48 -1.86 0.32 1.53
C MET A 48 -3.04 -0.58 1.88
N GLU A 49 -4.06 -0.56 1.03
CA GLU A 49 -5.20 -1.45 1.10
C GLU A 49 -5.19 -2.35 -0.14
N LEU A 50 -5.20 -3.67 0.09
CA LEU A 50 -5.16 -4.69 -0.95
C LEU A 50 -6.41 -5.55 -0.84
N GLN A 51 -7.35 -5.41 -1.78
CA GLN A 51 -8.62 -6.15 -1.79
C GLN A 51 -8.65 -7.16 -2.94
N GLN A 52 -7.82 -8.22 -2.87
CA GLN A 52 -7.68 -9.15 -4.01
C GLN A 52 -7.08 -10.53 -3.70
N ASP A 53 -7.41 -11.49 -4.58
CA ASP A 53 -6.95 -12.89 -4.55
C ASP A 53 -5.60 -13.04 -5.27
N GLY A 54 -4.51 -12.87 -4.52
CA GLY A 54 -3.14 -13.06 -5.03
C GLY A 54 -2.26 -11.83 -4.82
N ILE A 55 -1.62 -11.78 -3.66
CA ILE A 55 -0.76 -10.68 -3.23
C ILE A 55 0.64 -11.22 -3.00
N LEU A 56 1.64 -10.64 -3.68
CA LEU A 56 3.04 -10.88 -3.40
C LEU A 56 3.70 -9.56 -2.97
N ILE A 57 4.10 -9.49 -1.70
CA ILE A 57 4.90 -8.39 -1.18
C ILE A 57 6.27 -8.93 -0.81
N ARG A 58 7.34 -8.36 -1.38
CA ARG A 58 8.72 -8.76 -1.07
C ARG A 58 9.65 -7.56 -1.05
N SER A 59 10.75 -7.68 -0.30
CA SER A 59 11.81 -6.67 -0.24
C SER A 59 11.30 -5.24 0.00
N SER A 60 10.19 -5.08 0.71
CA SER A 60 9.52 -3.79 0.92
C SER A 60 9.47 -3.44 2.40
N HIS A 61 9.47 -2.15 2.70
CA HIS A 61 9.56 -1.62 4.05
C HIS A 61 8.32 -0.77 4.38
N PHE A 62 7.78 -0.96 5.58
CA PHE A 62 6.59 -0.26 6.09
C PHE A 62 6.87 0.28 7.48
N GLN A 63 6.95 1.60 7.64
CA GLN A 63 7.23 2.23 8.93
C GLN A 63 6.31 3.42 9.21
N GLY A 64 5.76 3.49 10.43
CA GLY A 64 4.99 4.65 10.89
C GLY A 64 3.67 4.88 10.14
N ASN A 65 3.20 3.91 9.35
CA ASN A 65 1.93 4.03 8.65
C ASN A 65 0.76 3.73 9.58
N TYR A 66 -0.35 4.45 9.43
CA TYR A 66 -1.43 4.45 10.41
C TYR A 66 -2.82 4.41 9.75
N ALA A 67 -3.67 3.50 10.19
CA ALA A 67 -5.10 3.50 9.87
C ALA A 67 -5.88 3.91 11.12
N ASN A 68 -6.93 4.70 10.92
CA ASN A 68 -7.70 5.33 11.97
C ASN A 68 -8.93 4.51 12.34
#